data_AF-A0A1M6F2Q7-F1
#
_entry.id   AF-A0A1M6F2Q7-F1
#
_cell.length_a   1.000
_cell.length_b   1.000
_cell.length_c   1.000
_cell.angle_alpha   90.00
_cell.angle_beta   90.00
_cell.angle_gamma   90.00
#
_symmetry.space_group_name_H-M   'P 1'
#
loop_
_entity.id
_entity.type
_entity.pdbx_description
1 polymer ?
#
loop_
_entity_poly.entity_id
_entity_poly.type
_entity_poly.pdbx_seq_one_letter_code
_entity_poly.pdbx_strand_id
1 'polypeptide(L)' 'MSDFVSRLNELRASSASTNKEIADSIGISVRGFQFYLSGTKEPTLSKLIALADFFNVSLEYLTGRSDNPEIINRVTSRD' A
#
# COMPACT_ATOMS: atom_id res chain seq x y z
N MET A 1 11.45 -3.74 11.54
CA MET A 1 10.16 -3.33 10.97
C MET A 1 10.37 -2.05 10.21
N SER A 2 10.12 -2.07 8.91
CA SER A 2 9.95 -0.86 8.11
C SER A 2 8.62 -0.20 8.47
N ASP A 3 8.55 1.13 8.40
CA ASP A 3 7.29 1.86 8.51
C ASP A 3 6.55 1.87 7.15
N PHE A 4 5.29 2.34 7.15
CA PHE A 4 4.46 2.44 5.94
C PHE A 4 5.18 3.18 4.80
N VAL A 5 5.86 4.28 5.11
CA VAL A 5 6.54 5.12 4.10
C VAL A 5 7.68 4.35 3.45
N SER A 6 8.52 3.70 4.25
CA SER A 6 9.64 2.88 3.77
C SER A 6 9.11 1.74 2.90
N ARG A 7 8.06 1.04 3.34
CA ARG A 7 7.46 -0.07 2.59
C ARG A 7 6.84 0.38 1.27
N LEU A 8 6.13 1.51 1.27
CA LEU A 8 5.52 2.05 0.06
C LEU A 8 6.59 2.45 -0.96
N ASN A 9 7.71 3.02 -0.52
CA ASN A 9 8.84 3.34 -1.39
C ASN A 9 9.50 2.08 -1.97
N GLU A 10 9.67 1.02 -1.18
CA GLU A 10 10.16 -0.28 -1.65
C GLU A 10 9.25 -0.86 -2.75
N LEU A 11 7.93 -0.95 -2.46
CA LEU A 11 6.94 -1.46 -3.40
C LEU A 11 6.86 -0.64 -4.69
N ARG A 12 6.93 0.69 -4.58
CA ARG A 12 7.06 1.56 -5.76
C ARG A 12 8.34 1.18 -6.51
N ALA A 13 9.50 1.18 -5.86
CA ALA A 13 10.78 0.97 -6.54
C ALA A 13 10.89 -0.39 -7.25
N SER A 14 10.24 -1.42 -6.71
CA SER A 14 10.17 -2.76 -7.30
C SER A 14 9.09 -2.92 -8.37
N SER A 15 8.19 -1.93 -8.52
CA SER A 15 7.15 -1.95 -9.56
C SER A 15 7.64 -1.35 -10.87
N ALA A 16 7.15 -1.89 -12.00
CA ALA A 16 7.35 -1.30 -13.32
C ALA A 16 6.47 -0.05 -13.54
N SER A 17 5.50 0.20 -12.67
CA SER A 17 4.55 1.30 -12.80
C SER A 17 5.16 2.64 -12.39
N THR A 18 4.79 3.67 -13.13
CA THR A 18 5.07 5.06 -12.81
C THR A 18 4.22 5.55 -11.64
N ASN A 19 4.65 6.62 -10.97
CA ASN A 19 3.86 7.27 -9.92
C ASN A 19 2.48 7.73 -10.42
N LYS A 20 2.36 8.02 -11.71
CA LYS A 20 1.11 8.41 -12.33
C LYS A 20 0.15 7.23 -12.43
N GLU A 21 0.61 6.08 -12.94
CA GLU A 21 -0.21 4.88 -13.05
C GLU A 21 -0.69 4.38 -11.69
N ILE A 22 0.17 4.44 -10.66
CA ILE A 22 -0.21 4.07 -9.29
C ILE A 22 -1.23 5.06 -8.72
N ALA A 23 -1.04 6.37 -8.94
CA ALA A 23 -1.99 7.38 -8.48
C ALA A 23 -3.36 7.25 -9.17
N ASP A 24 -3.35 7.00 -10.49
CA ASP A 24 -4.55 6.82 -11.30
C ASP A 24 -5.30 5.55 -10.87
N SER A 25 -4.60 4.43 -10.60
CA SER A 25 -5.22 3.16 -10.18
C SER A 25 -5.96 3.28 -8.85
N ILE A 26 -5.46 4.10 -7.94
CA ILE A 26 -6.13 4.39 -6.65
C ILE A 26 -6.96 5.67 -6.70
N GLY A 27 -7.12 6.32 -7.85
CA GLY A 27 -7.97 7.50 -8.04
C GLY A 27 -7.57 8.71 -7.19
N ILE A 28 -6.29 9.10 -7.23
CA ILE A 28 -5.75 10.33 -6.63
C ILE A 28 -4.81 11.04 -7.60
N SER A 29 -4.41 12.28 -7.29
CA SER A 29 -3.39 12.97 -8.08
C SER A 29 -1.98 12.42 -7.80
N VAL A 30 -1.08 12.54 -8.78
CA VAL A 30 0.34 12.17 -8.63
C VAL A 30 0.99 12.85 -7.42
N ARG A 31 0.64 14.12 -7.19
CA ARG A 31 1.11 14.88 -6.02
C ARG A 31 0.59 14.28 -4.70
N GLY A 32 -0.66 13.82 -4.68
CA GLY A 32 -1.23 13.08 -3.55
C GLY A 32 -0.43 11.82 -3.24
N PHE A 33 -0.07 11.04 -4.26
CA PHE A 33 0.76 9.85 -4.10
C PHE A 33 2.18 10.19 -3.60
N GLN A 34 2.80 11.27 -4.11
CA GLN A 34 4.09 11.75 -3.61
C GLN A 34 4.04 12.16 -2.13
N PHE A 35 2.92 12.71 -1.64
CA PHE A 35 2.77 12.98 -0.22
C PHE A 35 2.83 11.70 0.63
N TYR A 36 2.26 10.60 0.14
CA TYR A 36 2.37 9.29 0.81
C TYR A 36 3.81 8.79 0.84
N LEU A 37 4.53 8.87 -0.30
CA LEU A 37 5.94 8.48 -0.39
C LEU A 37 6.86 9.32 0.52
N SER A 38 6.49 10.56 0.81
CA SER A 38 7.22 11.46 1.71
C SER A 38 6.79 11.39 3.18
N GLY A 39 5.69 10.68 3.49
CA GLY A 39 5.09 10.67 4.83
C GLY A 39 4.41 11.98 5.27
N THR A 40 4.23 12.94 4.37
CA THR A 40 3.60 14.24 4.70
C THR A 40 2.07 14.16 4.79
N LYS A 41 1.48 13.08 4.25
CA LYS A 41 0.05 12.79 4.35
C LYS A 41 -0.15 11.28 4.43
N GLU A 42 -1.16 10.86 5.19
CA GLU A 42 -1.58 9.46 5.24
C GLU A 42 -2.70 9.17 4.22
N PRO A 43 -2.74 7.95 3.66
CA PRO A 43 -3.88 7.51 2.86
C PRO A 43 -5.13 7.35 3.72
N THR A 44 -6.30 7.60 3.14
CA THR A 44 -7.55 7.15 3.76
C THR A 44 -7.59 5.63 3.74
N LEU A 45 -8.40 5.01 4.61
CA LEU A 45 -8.53 3.55 4.66
C LEU A 45 -8.82 2.94 3.28
N SER A 46 -9.72 3.55 2.51
CA SER A 46 -10.04 3.11 1.14
C SER A 46 -8.84 3.15 0.18
N LYS A 47 -7.97 4.17 0.28
CA LYS A 47 -6.76 4.28 -0.55
C LYS A 47 -5.68 3.32 -0.08
N LEU A 48 -5.59 3.06 1.23
CA LEU A 48 -4.68 2.07 1.79
C LEU A 48 -5.02 0.65 1.30
N ILE A 49 -6.31 0.29 1.30
CA ILE A 49 -6.79 -0.98 0.72
C ILE A 49 -6.47 -1.05 -0.77
N ALA A 50 -6.80 0.00 -1.53
CA ALA A 50 -6.51 0.03 -2.97
C ALA A 50 -5.01 -0.09 -3.30
N LEU A 51 -4.13 0.47 -2.45
CA LEU A 51 -2.68 0.29 -2.59
C LEU A 51 -2.25 -1.15 -2.31
N ALA A 52 -2.80 -1.77 -1.26
CA ALA A 52 -2.53 -3.18 -0.94
C ALA A 52 -2.96 -4.11 -2.08
N ASP A 53 -4.15 -3.88 -2.64
CA ASP A 53 -4.67 -4.62 -3.80
C ASP A 53 -3.82 -4.39 -5.05
N PHE A 54 -3.44 -3.13 -5.32
CA PHE A 54 -2.60 -2.77 -6.48
C PHE A 54 -1.24 -3.48 -6.46
N PHE A 55 -0.60 -3.54 -5.29
CA PHE A 55 0.68 -4.22 -5.12
C PHE A 55 0.56 -5.71 -4.82
N ASN A 56 -0.67 -6.23 -4.68
CA ASN A 56 -0.98 -7.60 -4.31
C ASN A 56 -0.25 -8.04 -3.02
N VAL A 57 -0.40 -7.25 -1.96
CA VAL A 57 0.18 -7.51 -0.63
C VAL A 57 -0.86 -7.33 0.48
N SER A 58 -0.60 -7.89 1.66
CA SER A 58 -1.42 -7.68 2.86
C SER A 58 -1.32 -6.25 3.39
N LEU A 59 -2.37 -5.81 4.10
CA LEU A 59 -2.36 -4.52 4.80
C LEU A 59 -1.30 -4.49 5.90
N GLU A 60 -1.09 -5.61 6.59
CA GLU A 60 -0.08 -5.76 7.62
C GLU A 60 1.32 -5.56 7.07
N TYR A 61 1.59 -6.07 5.87
CA TYR A 61 2.85 -5.85 5.17
C TYR A 61 3.02 -4.39 4.77
N LEU A 62 2.00 -3.83 4.10
CA LEU A 62 2.02 -2.45 3.60
C LEU A 62 2.21 -1.44 4.74
N THR A 63 1.55 -1.65 5.88
CA THR A 63 1.64 -0.78 7.06
C THR A 63 2.88 -1.00 7.91
N GLY A 64 3.70 -2.01 7.60
CA GLY A 64 4.91 -2.33 8.37
C GLY A 64 4.68 -3.13 9.65
N ARG A 65 3.45 -3.59 9.91
CA ARG A 65 3.09 -4.43 11.06
C ARG A 65 3.58 -5.88 10.92
N SER A 66 3.89 -6.31 9.70
CA SER A 66 4.39 -7.65 9.37
C SER A 66 5.38 -7.58 8.21
N ASP A 67 6.29 -8.56 8.14
CA ASP A 67 7.13 -8.79 6.97
C ASP A 67 6.54 -9.85 6.03
N ASN A 68 5.34 -10.39 6.35
CA ASN A 68 4.63 -11.34 5.50
C ASN A 68 3.70 -10.61 4.50
N PRO A 69 4.00 -10.60 3.19
CA PRO A 69 3.18 -9.96 2.17
C PRO A 69 1.89 -10.72 1.86
N GLU A 70 1.77 -11.99 2.26
CA GLU A 70 0.63 -12.82 1.88
C GLU A 70 -0.69 -12.34 2.48
N ILE A 71 -1.73 -12.28 1.65
CA ILE A 71 -3.10 -11.99 2.07
C ILE A 71 -3.68 -13.26 2.72
N ILE A 72 -3.74 -13.27 4.04
CA ILE A 72 -4.31 -14.42 4.78
C ILE A 72 -5.83 -14.28 4.83
N ASN A 73 -6.53 -15.05 4.00
CA ASN A 73 -7.97 -15.28 4.16
C ASN A 73 -8.19 -16.16 5.40
N ARG A 74 -8.26 -15.53 6.58
CA ARG A 74 -8.70 -16.24 7.78
C ARG A 74 -10.17 -16.58 7.59
N VAL A 75 -10.45 -17.80 7.14
CA VAL A 75 -11.79 -18.38 7.24
C VAL A 75 -12.12 -18.37 8.72
N THR A 76 -12.94 -17.41 9.13
CA THR A 76 -13.56 -17.48 10.44
C THR A 76 -14.69 -18.47 10.28
N SER A 77 -14.41 -19.74 10.59
CA SER A 77 -15.46 -20.65 10.99
C SER A 77 -16.15 -20.00 12.18
N ARG A 78 -17.29 -19.35 11.91
CA ARG A 78 -18.29 -19.07 12.94
C ARG A 78 -18.98 -20.41 13.17
N ASP A 79 -18.46 -21.16 14.14
CA ASP A 79 -19.27 -22.11 14.88
C ASP A 79 -20.31 -21.35 15.72
#